data_AF-A0ABB5UPJ9-F1
#
_entry.id   AF-A0ABB5UPJ9-F1
#
_cell.length_a   1.000
_cell.length_b   1.000
_cell.length_c   1.000
_cell.angle_alpha   90.00
_cell.angle_beta   90.00
_cell.angle_gamma   90.00
#
_symmetry.space_group_name_H-M   'P 1'
#
loop_
_entity.id
_entity.type
_entity.pdbx_description
1 polymer ?
#
loop_
_entity_poly.entity_id
_entity_poly.type
_entity_poly.pdbx_seq_one_letter_code
_entity_poly.pdbx_strand_id
1 'polypeptide(L)'
;MEDLSCCPVLCRLTPLLLLIQLLTGGSLEEFSVLGPSDPIVAVLGGDAVLSCRVFPAMNAEDMELRWFRSKFSEAVFIYQNREEQSEQQMGCYAGRASLVRDLLSQGEAAILIRQVQVSDNGLYTCFFRKGDFHKEVWALPLRCASQGPRRTGSACCARSRGGSRSPRCSGGTGAERSSWRSPTTPRTRRGCSAWRPPWWCETAPWAT
;
A
#
# COMPACT_ATOMS: atom_id res chain seq x y z
N MET A 1 7.61 13.02 60.96
CA MET A 1 8.89 13.40 60.31
C MET A 1 9.57 12.08 60.05
N GLU A 2 9.44 11.61 58.81
CA GLU A 2 9.86 10.26 58.43
C GLU A 2 11.37 10.28 58.22
N ASP A 3 12.10 9.75 59.19
CA ASP A 3 13.54 9.60 59.08
C ASP A 3 13.83 8.52 58.03
N LEU A 4 14.21 9.00 56.85
CA LEU A 4 14.93 8.27 55.81
C LEU A 4 16.27 7.79 56.38
N SER A 5 16.18 6.78 57.26
CA SER A 5 17.31 6.08 57.82
C SER A 5 18.03 5.36 56.70
N CYS A 6 19.24 5.84 56.42
CA CYS A 6 20.15 5.35 55.39
C CYS A 6 20.50 3.88 55.67
N CYS A 7 19.74 2.94 55.09
CA CYS A 7 20.09 1.52 55.15
C CYS A 7 21.41 1.30 54.38
N PRO A 8 22.52 0.91 55.04
CA PRO A 8 23.83 0.74 54.39
C PRO A 8 23.82 -0.38 53.33
N VAL A 9 22.85 -1.30 53.44
CA VAL A 9 22.58 -2.37 52.47
C VAL A 9 22.03 -1.81 51.16
N LEU A 10 21.13 -0.82 51.22
CA LEU A 10 20.55 -0.18 50.02
C LEU A 10 21.63 0.62 49.26
N CYS A 11 22.54 1.30 49.96
CA CYS A 11 23.66 2.02 49.34
C CYS A 11 24.70 1.13 48.65
N ARG A 12 24.85 -0.15 49.05
CA ARG A 12 25.80 -1.08 48.42
C ARG A 12 25.21 -1.82 47.22
N LEU A 13 23.90 -1.96 47.18
CA LEU A 13 23.20 -2.65 46.10
C LEU A 13 22.87 -1.72 44.92
N THR A 14 22.83 -0.40 45.13
CA THR A 14 22.58 0.58 44.06
C THR A 14 23.61 0.54 42.92
N PRO A 15 24.95 0.50 43.14
CA PRO A 15 25.91 0.39 42.03
C PRO A 15 25.84 -0.96 41.34
N LEU A 16 25.51 -2.04 42.05
CA LEU A 16 25.34 -3.37 41.47
C LEU A 16 24.08 -3.42 40.61
N LEU A 17 22.97 -2.84 41.07
CA LEU A 17 21.73 -2.74 40.31
C LEU A 17 21.91 -1.85 39.08
N LEU A 18 22.63 -0.73 39.20
CA LEU A 18 22.96 0.14 38.08
C LEU A 18 23.88 -0.57 37.06
N LEU A 19 24.87 -1.32 37.54
CA LEU A 19 25.74 -2.14 36.69
C LEU A 19 24.95 -3.24 35.99
N ILE A 20 24.03 -3.91 36.69
CA ILE A 20 23.11 -4.88 36.07
C ILE A 20 22.27 -4.18 35.01
N GLN A 21 21.71 -2.99 35.26
CA GLN A 21 20.93 -2.24 34.27
C GLN A 21 21.77 -1.81 33.05
N LEU A 22 23.06 -1.48 33.24
CA LEU A 22 24.01 -1.20 32.14
C LEU A 22 24.39 -2.47 31.36
N LEU A 23 24.54 -3.61 32.04
CA LEU A 23 24.89 -4.91 31.43
C LEU A 23 23.67 -5.56 30.75
N THR A 24 22.48 -5.35 31.30
CA THR A 24 21.18 -5.74 30.75
C THR A 24 20.55 -4.58 30.00
N GLY A 25 21.35 -3.65 29.46
CA GLY A 25 20.90 -2.55 28.61
C GLY A 25 20.18 -3.13 27.40
N GLY A 26 18.90 -3.46 27.58
CA GLY A 26 18.01 -3.85 26.52
C GLY A 26 17.93 -2.64 25.62
N SER A 27 18.67 -2.69 24.51
CA SER A 27 18.49 -1.75 23.42
C SER A 27 17.07 -2.02 22.93
N LEU A 28 16.15 -1.20 23.41
CA LEU A 28 14.88 -0.99 22.78
C LEU A 28 15.24 -0.37 21.44
N GLU A 29 15.43 -1.22 20.42
CA GLU A 29 15.75 -0.76 19.07
C GLU A 29 14.52 -0.03 18.53
N GLU A 30 14.43 1.24 18.91
CA GLU A 30 13.46 2.16 18.37
C GLU A 30 13.82 2.42 16.91
N PHE A 31 12.90 2.08 16.03
CA PHE A 31 12.98 2.39 14.62
C PHE A 31 11.83 3.30 14.21
N SER A 32 11.97 3.90 13.05
CA SER A 32 10.90 4.55 12.30
C SER A 32 10.68 3.76 11.02
N VAL A 33 9.47 3.81 10.49
CA VAL A 33 9.18 3.33 9.13
C VAL A 33 9.22 4.54 8.21
N LEU A 34 9.68 4.35 6.98
CA LEU A 34 9.73 5.36 5.93
C LEU A 34 9.07 4.79 4.68
N GLY A 35 8.14 5.55 4.11
CA GLY A 35 7.55 5.26 2.80
C GLY A 35 8.25 6.03 1.67
N PRO A 36 7.95 5.70 0.40
CA PRO A 36 8.33 6.49 -0.76
C PRO A 36 7.72 7.89 -0.67
N SER A 37 8.46 8.87 -1.18
CA SER A 37 8.02 10.27 -1.21
C SER A 37 6.99 10.55 -2.30
N ASP A 38 7.03 9.78 -3.38
CA ASP A 38 6.15 9.95 -4.53
C ASP A 38 5.04 8.88 -4.58
N PRO A 39 3.85 9.21 -5.12
CA PRO A 39 2.80 8.25 -5.37
C PRO A 39 3.26 7.12 -6.30
N ILE A 40 2.81 5.91 -6.02
CA ILE A 40 3.05 4.74 -6.87
C ILE A 40 2.00 4.75 -7.96
N VAL A 41 2.44 4.74 -9.23
CA VAL A 41 1.54 4.70 -10.39
C VAL A 41 1.62 3.32 -11.02
N ALA A 42 0.47 2.67 -11.17
CA ALA A 42 0.35 1.37 -11.79
C ALA A 42 -0.65 1.39 -12.95
N VAL A 43 -0.35 0.63 -14.00
CA VAL A 43 -1.26 0.48 -15.14
C VAL A 43 -2.30 -0.58 -14.81
N LEU A 44 -3.57 -0.34 -15.14
CA LEU A 44 -4.63 -1.33 -14.99
C LEU A 44 -4.28 -2.64 -15.73
N GLY A 45 -4.40 -3.76 -15.03
CA GLY A 45 -4.01 -5.10 -15.49
C GLY A 45 -2.51 -5.39 -15.41
N GLY A 46 -1.67 -4.39 -15.10
CA GLY A 46 -0.25 -4.57 -14.80
C GLY A 46 0.00 -4.89 -13.33
N ASP A 47 1.23 -4.65 -12.87
CA ASP A 47 1.64 -4.91 -11.49
C ASP A 47 2.03 -3.62 -10.77
N ALA A 48 1.89 -3.61 -9.45
CA ALA A 48 2.32 -2.52 -8.57
C ALA A 48 3.26 -3.06 -7.48
N VAL A 49 4.27 -2.26 -7.11
CA VAL A 49 5.15 -2.57 -5.98
C VAL A 49 4.91 -1.54 -4.88
N LEU A 50 4.50 -1.99 -3.70
CA LEU A 50 4.38 -1.15 -2.51
C LEU A 50 5.58 -1.43 -1.60
N SER A 51 6.43 -0.44 -1.34
CA SER A 51 7.62 -0.60 -0.50
C SER A 51 7.63 0.35 0.71
N CYS A 52 8.23 -0.12 1.80
CA CYS A 52 8.56 0.66 2.98
C CYS A 52 9.88 0.17 3.56
N ARG A 53 10.61 1.04 4.26
CA ARG A 53 11.86 0.67 4.90
C ARG A 53 11.93 1.14 6.34
N VAL A 54 12.68 0.44 7.17
CA VAL A 54 12.97 0.87 8.54
C VAL A 54 14.20 1.78 8.58
N PHE A 55 14.19 2.73 9.52
CA PHE A 55 15.32 3.60 9.84
C PHE A 55 15.52 3.65 11.36
N PRO A 56 16.73 3.39 11.88
CA PRO A 56 17.92 2.92 11.17
C PRO A 56 17.70 1.58 10.45
N ALA A 57 18.50 1.32 9.40
CA ALA A 57 18.40 0.10 8.62
C ALA A 57 18.82 -1.11 9.49
N MET A 58 18.02 -2.18 9.44
CA MET A 58 18.28 -3.43 10.17
C MET A 58 17.57 -4.60 9.48
N ASN A 59 17.98 -5.83 9.76
CA ASN A 59 17.32 -7.01 9.19
C ASN A 59 15.84 -7.10 9.64
N ALA A 60 14.93 -7.15 8.66
CA ALA A 60 13.48 -7.24 8.86
C ALA A 60 12.89 -8.66 8.60
N GLU A 61 13.70 -9.68 8.33
CA GLU A 61 13.25 -11.06 8.08
C GLU A 61 12.49 -11.68 9.26
N ASP A 62 12.86 -11.32 10.49
CA ASP A 62 12.21 -11.80 11.70
C ASP A 62 11.10 -10.88 12.21
N MET A 63 10.81 -9.80 11.48
CA MET A 63 9.73 -8.87 11.83
C MET A 63 8.39 -9.37 11.29
N GLU A 64 7.32 -8.95 11.97
CA GLU A 64 6.00 -8.98 11.36
C GLU A 64 5.83 -7.77 10.46
N LEU A 65 5.36 -8.01 9.24
CA LEU A 65 5.12 -7.02 8.21
C LEU A 65 3.66 -7.09 7.79
N ARG A 66 2.98 -5.94 7.73
CA ARG A 66 1.63 -5.86 7.19
C ARG A 66 1.45 -4.70 6.25
N TRP A 67 0.65 -4.92 5.22
CA TRP A 67 0.03 -3.87 4.44
C TRP A 67 -1.46 -3.93 4.62
N PHE A 68 -2.08 -2.79 4.87
CA PHE A 68 -3.52 -2.66 4.93
C PHE A 68 -3.97 -1.36 4.28
N ARG A 69 -5.26 -1.26 3.94
CA ARG A 69 -5.81 -0.05 3.33
C ARG A 69 -6.08 1.02 4.39
N SER A 70 -7.35 1.26 4.71
CA SER A 70 -7.77 2.29 5.66
C SER A 70 -7.82 1.78 7.10
N LYS A 71 -8.13 0.49 7.28
CA LYS A 71 -8.24 -0.16 8.59
C LYS A 71 -7.31 -1.35 8.66
N PHE A 72 -6.78 -1.64 9.84
CA PHE A 72 -5.89 -2.79 10.06
C PHE A 72 -6.53 -4.14 9.69
N SER A 73 -7.85 -4.27 9.83
CA SER A 73 -8.61 -5.46 9.41
C SER A 73 -8.70 -5.64 7.89
N GLU A 74 -8.42 -4.60 7.11
CA GLU A 74 -8.39 -4.63 5.64
C GLU A 74 -6.98 -5.00 5.16
N ALA A 75 -6.50 -6.17 5.60
CA ALA A 75 -5.16 -6.64 5.32
C ALA A 75 -4.99 -7.02 3.83
N VAL A 76 -4.10 -6.30 3.18
CA VAL A 76 -3.67 -6.52 1.78
C VAL A 76 -2.61 -7.60 1.73
N PHE A 77 -1.72 -7.65 2.72
CA PHE A 77 -0.65 -8.63 2.83
C PHE A 77 -0.18 -8.73 4.29
N ILE A 78 0.17 -9.95 4.72
CA ILE A 78 0.70 -10.22 6.06
C ILE A 78 1.88 -11.21 5.93
N TYR A 79 2.99 -10.87 6.57
CA TYR A 79 4.14 -11.74 6.75
C TYR A 79 4.51 -11.79 8.23
N GLN A 80 4.61 -12.99 8.77
CA GLN A 80 4.92 -13.24 10.18
C GLN A 80 5.56 -14.62 10.30
N ASN A 81 6.48 -14.80 11.26
CA ASN A 81 7.17 -16.07 11.49
C ASN A 81 7.87 -16.60 10.23
N ARG A 82 8.43 -15.69 9.43
CA ARG A 82 9.10 -15.96 8.15
C ARG A 82 8.20 -16.51 7.03
N GLU A 83 6.89 -16.46 7.21
CA GLU A 83 5.88 -17.00 6.30
C GLU A 83 4.80 -15.98 5.90
N GLU A 84 4.26 -16.13 4.69
CA GLU A 84 3.13 -15.34 4.22
C GLU A 84 1.82 -15.91 4.78
N GLN A 85 0.99 -15.05 5.39
CA GLN A 85 -0.23 -15.46 6.10
C GLN A 85 -1.47 -15.24 5.22
N SER A 86 -1.65 -16.11 4.23
CA SER A 86 -2.72 -15.98 3.22
C SER A 86 -4.14 -16.03 3.80
N GLU A 87 -4.36 -16.74 4.92
CA GLU A 87 -5.69 -16.91 5.52
C GLU A 87 -6.26 -15.62 6.12
N GLN A 88 -5.38 -14.72 6.56
CA GLN A 88 -5.76 -13.43 7.16
C GLN A 88 -5.86 -12.31 6.12
N GLN A 89 -5.52 -12.60 4.87
CA GLN A 89 -5.54 -11.66 3.77
C GLN A 89 -6.98 -11.44 3.27
N MET A 90 -7.30 -10.21 2.88
CA MET A 90 -8.55 -9.94 2.16
C MET A 90 -8.61 -10.75 0.86
N GLY A 91 -9.72 -11.43 0.62
CA GLY A 91 -9.89 -12.31 -0.55
C GLY A 91 -9.63 -11.64 -1.91
N CYS A 92 -9.85 -10.33 -2.04
CA CYS A 92 -9.56 -9.57 -3.27
C CYS A 92 -8.04 -9.45 -3.58
N TYR A 93 -7.16 -9.75 -2.63
CA TYR A 93 -5.69 -9.76 -2.83
C TYR A 93 -5.09 -11.16 -2.80
N ALA A 94 -5.87 -12.19 -2.46
CA ALA A 94 -5.42 -13.58 -2.42
C ALA A 94 -4.84 -14.00 -3.78
N GLY A 95 -3.62 -14.54 -3.77
CA GLY A 95 -2.87 -14.91 -4.97
C GLY A 95 -2.38 -13.75 -5.85
N ARG A 96 -2.78 -12.50 -5.56
CA ARG A 96 -2.30 -11.30 -6.26
C ARG A 96 -1.15 -10.62 -5.53
N ALA A 97 -1.16 -10.58 -4.20
CA ALA A 97 -0.08 -9.97 -3.42
C ALA A 97 0.98 -11.01 -3.00
N SER A 98 2.26 -10.68 -3.11
CA SER A 98 3.39 -11.53 -2.70
C SER A 98 4.59 -10.71 -2.23
N LEU A 99 5.44 -11.26 -1.37
CA LEU A 99 6.60 -10.58 -0.80
C LEU A 99 7.81 -10.56 -1.75
N VAL A 100 8.49 -9.42 -1.82
CA VAL A 100 9.82 -9.29 -2.45
C VAL A 100 10.87 -9.47 -1.33
N ARG A 101 11.43 -10.67 -1.22
CA ARG A 101 12.26 -11.09 -0.07
C ARG A 101 13.65 -10.48 -0.04
N ASP A 102 14.24 -10.20 -1.20
CA ASP A 102 15.68 -9.87 -1.34
C ASP A 102 16.14 -8.63 -0.56
N LEU A 103 15.20 -7.75 -0.19
CA LEU A 103 15.47 -6.46 0.45
C LEU A 103 15.30 -6.50 1.98
N LEU A 104 14.73 -7.57 2.54
CA LEU A 104 14.41 -7.66 3.97
C LEU A 104 15.66 -7.60 4.85
N SER A 105 16.75 -8.21 4.41
CA SER A 105 18.04 -8.19 5.11
C SER A 105 18.61 -6.77 5.29
N GLN A 106 18.18 -5.83 4.44
CA GLN A 106 18.56 -4.42 4.45
C GLN A 106 17.54 -3.52 5.15
N GLY A 107 16.47 -4.11 5.69
CA GLY A 107 15.39 -3.38 6.36
C GLY A 107 14.39 -2.76 5.40
N GLU A 108 14.34 -3.20 4.15
CA GLU A 108 13.36 -2.76 3.17
C GLU A 108 12.40 -3.91 2.86
N ALA A 109 11.11 -3.64 3.00
CA ALA A 109 10.06 -4.60 2.71
C ALA A 109 9.21 -4.08 1.56
N ALA A 110 8.94 -4.94 0.59
CA ALA A 110 8.12 -4.60 -0.55
C ALA A 110 7.19 -5.76 -0.92
N ILE A 111 5.97 -5.42 -1.33
CA ILE A 111 5.01 -6.38 -1.86
C ILE A 111 4.70 -6.07 -3.32
N LEU A 112 4.56 -7.11 -4.12
CA LEU A 112 4.08 -7.06 -5.49
C LEU A 112 2.59 -7.37 -5.51
N ILE A 113 1.75 -6.46 -6.01
CA ILE A 113 0.33 -6.68 -6.30
C ILE A 113 0.19 -6.89 -7.81
N ARG A 114 -0.21 -8.10 -8.21
CA ARG A 114 -0.45 -8.47 -9.60
C ARG A 114 -1.83 -8.07 -10.09
N GLN A 115 -1.96 -7.85 -11.40
CA GLN A 115 -3.23 -7.58 -12.08
C GLN A 115 -4.02 -6.44 -11.41
N VAL A 116 -3.41 -5.27 -11.32
CA VAL A 116 -3.95 -4.09 -10.65
C VAL A 116 -5.31 -3.71 -11.22
N GLN A 117 -6.29 -3.53 -10.34
CA GLN A 117 -7.66 -3.19 -10.64
C GLN A 117 -7.97 -1.74 -10.25
N VAL A 118 -9.09 -1.21 -10.74
CA VAL A 118 -9.56 0.14 -10.34
C VAL A 118 -9.82 0.21 -8.83
N SER A 119 -10.28 -0.89 -8.24
CA SER A 119 -10.53 -1.02 -6.80
C SER A 119 -9.25 -0.92 -5.96
N ASP A 120 -8.08 -1.21 -6.53
CA ASP A 120 -6.77 -1.10 -5.85
C ASP A 120 -6.32 0.36 -5.68
N ASN A 121 -6.92 1.32 -6.41
CA ASN A 121 -6.61 2.74 -6.21
C ASN A 121 -6.98 3.17 -4.78
N GLY A 122 -6.03 3.78 -4.06
CA GLY A 122 -6.24 4.18 -2.67
C GLY A 122 -4.97 4.44 -1.90
N LEU A 123 -5.12 4.63 -0.59
CA LEU A 123 -4.02 4.76 0.36
C LEU A 123 -3.75 3.40 1.00
N TYR A 124 -2.46 3.10 1.14
CA TYR A 124 -1.97 1.92 1.84
C TYR A 124 -1.13 2.36 3.04
N THR A 125 -1.16 1.52 4.05
CA THR A 125 -0.40 1.65 5.30
C THR A 125 0.53 0.45 5.40
N CYS A 126 1.81 0.70 5.66
CA CYS A 126 2.77 -0.35 5.96
C CYS A 126 3.09 -0.35 7.45
N PHE A 127 3.21 -1.54 8.02
CA PHE A 127 3.38 -1.77 9.45
C PHE A 127 4.52 -2.77 9.67
N PHE A 128 5.38 -2.45 10.63
CA PHE A 128 6.49 -3.29 11.06
C PHE A 128 6.37 -3.52 12.57
N ARG A 129 6.54 -4.76 13.02
CA ARG A 129 6.63 -5.11 14.45
C ARG A 129 7.80 -6.03 14.73
N LYS A 130 8.58 -5.66 15.76
CA LYS A 130 9.70 -6.41 16.33
C LYS A 130 9.47 -6.58 17.84
N GLY A 131 9.11 -7.79 18.27
CA GLY A 131 8.67 -8.03 19.65
C GLY A 131 7.45 -7.16 19.99
N ASP A 132 7.53 -6.38 21.07
CA ASP A 132 6.47 -5.46 21.50
C ASP A 132 6.52 -4.09 20.78
N PHE A 133 7.63 -3.80 20.07
CA PHE A 133 7.81 -2.54 19.36
C PHE A 133 7.18 -2.60 17.99
N HIS A 134 6.32 -1.64 17.68
CA HIS A 134 5.71 -1.50 16.37
C HIS A 134 5.70 -0.05 15.91
N LYS A 135 5.77 0.13 14.60
CA LYS A 135 5.55 1.42 13.94
C LYS A 135 4.82 1.19 12.63
N GLU A 136 4.05 2.20 12.25
CA GLU A 136 3.36 2.25 10.97
C GLU A 136 3.64 3.57 10.27
N VAL A 137 3.49 3.57 8.95
CA VAL A 137 3.48 4.78 8.14
C VAL A 137 2.25 4.79 7.26
N TRP A 138 1.49 5.88 7.40
CA TRP A 138 0.49 6.27 6.43
C TRP A 138 1.12 6.93 5.21
N ALA A 139 0.43 6.82 4.07
CA ALA A 139 0.69 7.54 2.83
C ALA A 139 1.56 6.81 1.80
N LEU A 140 1.13 5.60 1.42
CA LEU A 140 1.43 5.03 0.12
C LEU A 140 0.23 5.21 -0.83
N PRO A 141 0.11 6.31 -1.62
CA PRO A 141 -0.94 6.42 -2.61
C PRO A 141 -0.62 5.53 -3.80
N LEU A 142 -1.48 4.55 -4.06
CA LEU A 142 -1.49 3.80 -5.32
C LEU A 142 -2.49 4.46 -6.26
N ARG A 143 -2.01 4.90 -7.43
CA ARG A 143 -2.80 5.52 -8.49
C ARG A 143 -2.86 4.60 -9.70
N CYS A 144 -4.07 4.23 -10.08
CA CYS A 144 -4.28 3.40 -11.27
C CYS A 144 -4.42 4.27 -12.52
N ALA A 145 -3.66 3.96 -13.57
CA ALA A 145 -3.72 4.61 -14.87
C ALA A 145 -4.30 3.64 -15.92
N SER A 146 -5.20 4.13 -16.78
CA SER A 146 -5.61 3.37 -17.96
C SER A 146 -4.53 3.46 -19.03
N GLN A 147 -4.23 2.33 -19.67
CA GLN A 147 -3.44 2.35 -20.90
C GLN A 147 -4.32 3.00 -21.97
N GLY A 148 -4.02 4.25 -22.35
CA GLY A 148 -4.62 4.83 -23.55
C GLY A 148 -4.37 3.91 -24.76
N PRO A 149 -5.25 3.90 -25.78
CA PRO A 149 -5.05 3.05 -26.94
C PRO A 149 -3.65 3.28 -27.51
N ARG A 150 -2.91 2.18 -27.73
CA ARG A 150 -1.65 2.20 -28.49
C ARG A 150 -1.96 2.88 -29.81
N ARG A 151 -1.54 4.14 -29.97
CA ARG A 151 -1.58 4.82 -31.26
C ARG A 151 -0.54 4.12 -32.12
N THR A 152 -0.94 3.05 -32.80
CA THR A 152 -0.23 2.60 -34.00
C THR A 152 -0.15 3.81 -34.91
N GLY A 153 1.09 4.17 -35.29
CA GLY A 153 1.46 5.52 -35.71
C GLY A 153 0.46 6.24 -36.61
N SER A 154 -0.24 7.22 -36.05
CA SER A 154 -0.71 8.36 -36.85
C SER A 154 0.48 9.30 -37.01
N ALA A 155 1.07 9.34 -38.21
CA ALA A 155 2.15 10.25 -38.55
C ALA A 155 1.83 11.65 -38.00
N CYS A 156 2.72 12.19 -37.15
CA CYS A 156 2.63 13.59 -36.80
C CYS A 156 2.81 14.38 -38.09
N CYS A 157 1.78 15.10 -38.54
CA CYS A 157 1.95 16.10 -39.58
C CYS A 157 2.93 17.16 -39.05
N ALA A 158 4.18 17.13 -39.51
CA ALA A 158 5.13 18.20 -39.26
C ALA A 158 4.55 19.49 -39.86
N ARG A 159 4.37 20.53 -39.04
CA ARG A 159 4.08 21.87 -39.55
C ARG A 159 5.33 22.37 -40.27
N SER A 160 5.28 22.47 -41.60
CA SER A 160 6.22 23.34 -42.32
C SER A 160 5.89 24.79 -41.95
N ARG A 161 6.91 25.52 -41.50
CA ARG A 161 6.82 26.97 -41.38
C ARG A 161 6.75 27.57 -42.78
N GLY A 162 5.63 28.24 -43.08
CA GLY A 162 5.47 29.09 -44.27
C GLY A 162 4.78 28.39 -45.45
N GLY A 163 3.49 28.67 -45.63
CA GLY A 163 2.73 28.27 -46.82
C GLY A 163 1.23 28.30 -46.57
N SER A 164 0.55 29.31 -47.09
CA SER A 164 -0.90 29.53 -46.97
C SER A 164 -1.71 28.58 -47.86
N ARG A 165 -1.71 27.28 -47.55
CA ARG A 165 -2.70 26.33 -48.08
C ARG A 165 -3.12 25.34 -47.00
N SER A 166 -4.42 25.38 -46.69
CA SER A 166 -5.08 24.45 -45.77
C SER A 166 -4.95 23.02 -46.29
N PRO A 167 -4.47 22.05 -45.48
CA PRO A 167 -4.57 20.65 -45.87
C PRO A 167 -6.05 20.26 -45.83
N ARG A 168 -6.58 19.86 -46.98
CA ARG A 168 -7.93 19.27 -47.09
C ARG A 168 -7.81 17.82 -46.62
N CYS A 169 -8.37 17.50 -45.47
CA CYS A 169 -8.49 16.11 -45.03
C CYS A 169 -9.51 15.40 -45.92
N SER A 170 -9.04 14.59 -46.86
CA SER A 170 -9.87 13.66 -47.62
C SER A 170 -10.17 12.42 -46.76
N GLY A 171 -11.42 12.35 -46.30
CA GLY A 171 -12.21 11.13 -46.11
C GLY A 171 -11.59 9.96 -45.34
N GLY A 172 -11.93 9.86 -44.05
CA GLY A 172 -12.12 8.58 -43.36
C GLY A 172 -13.58 8.48 -42.96
N THR A 173 -14.34 7.55 -43.55
CA THR A 173 -15.73 7.25 -43.21
C THR A 173 -15.81 6.60 -41.83
N GLY A 174 -16.71 7.07 -40.97
CA GLY A 174 -17.10 6.38 -39.74
C GLY A 174 -16.66 7.05 -38.43
N ALA A 175 -16.97 8.33 -38.23
CA ALA A 175 -17.08 8.88 -36.88
C ALA A 175 -18.53 8.62 -36.40
N GLU A 176 -18.71 7.58 -35.61
CA GLU A 176 -19.97 7.33 -34.91
C GLU A 176 -20.20 8.49 -33.94
N ARG A 177 -21.19 9.32 -34.26
CA ARG A 177 -21.67 10.41 -33.41
C ARG A 177 -22.36 9.78 -32.21
N SER A 178 -21.64 9.58 -31.12
CA SER A 178 -22.27 9.26 -29.83
C SER A 178 -23.05 10.50 -29.36
N SER A 179 -24.34 10.48 -29.67
CA SER A 179 -25.35 11.37 -29.11
C SER A 179 -25.47 11.08 -27.62
N TRP A 180 -25.08 12.03 -26.77
CA TRP A 180 -25.44 11.98 -25.36
C TRP A 180 -26.96 12.16 -25.24
N ARG A 181 -27.70 11.05 -25.12
CA ARG A 181 -29.06 11.09 -24.58
C ARG A 181 -28.98 11.00 -23.06
N SER A 182 -29.45 12.04 -22.40
CA SER A 182 -29.77 11.99 -20.97
C SER A 182 -30.76 10.84 -20.72
N PRO A 183 -30.55 9.97 -19.72
CA PRO A 183 -31.54 8.96 -19.36
C PRO A 183 -32.78 9.68 -18.80
N THR A 184 -33.88 9.68 -19.54
CA THR A 184 -35.20 9.95 -18.97
C THR A 184 -35.51 8.86 -17.94
N THR A 185 -35.63 9.27 -16.68
CA THR A 185 -35.99 8.44 -15.55
C THR A 185 -37.30 7.67 -15.78
N PRO A 186 -37.34 6.34 -15.64
CA PRO A 186 -38.57 5.64 -15.34
C PRO A 186 -38.86 5.79 -13.85
N ARG A 187 -39.97 6.44 -13.55
CA ARG A 187 -40.52 6.58 -12.20
C ARG A 187 -41.41 5.37 -11.92
N THR A 188 -40.90 4.36 -11.22
CA THR A 188 -41.74 3.41 -10.47
C THR A 188 -40.99 2.81 -9.29
N ARG A 189 -41.62 2.92 -8.11
CA ARG A 189 -41.22 2.34 -6.82
C ARG A 189 -41.13 0.81 -6.90
N ARG A 190 -40.04 0.25 -6.40
CA ARG A 190 -39.95 -0.74 -5.29
C ARG A 190 -38.53 -1.32 -5.24
N GLY A 191 -37.94 -1.29 -4.05
CA GLY A 191 -36.68 -1.98 -3.74
C GLY A 191 -35.43 -1.12 -3.97
N CYS A 192 -34.99 -0.39 -2.95
CA CYS A 192 -33.58 0.01 -2.88
C CYS A 192 -32.76 -1.26 -2.63
N SER A 193 -32.34 -1.95 -3.70
CA SER A 193 -31.07 -2.67 -3.62
C SER A 193 -30.02 -1.60 -3.36
N ALA A 194 -29.32 -1.71 -2.24
CA ALA A 194 -28.25 -0.80 -1.89
C ALA A 194 -27.28 -0.70 -3.08
N TRP A 195 -27.15 0.49 -3.65
CA TRP A 195 -26.09 0.77 -4.62
C TRP A 195 -24.76 0.54 -3.89
N ARG A 196 -24.14 -0.62 -4.12
CA ARG A 196 -22.81 -0.93 -3.59
C ARG A 196 -21.80 -0.09 -4.39
N PRO A 197 -20.98 0.75 -3.74
CA PRO A 197 -19.95 1.50 -4.43
C PRO A 197 -18.94 0.55 -5.11
N PRO A 198 -18.32 0.91 -6.24
CA PRO A 198 -17.38 0.06 -6.98
C PRO A 198 -16.09 -0.33 -6.21
N TRP A 199 -15.90 0.21 -5.00
CA TRP A 199 -14.68 0.09 -4.19
C TRP A 199 -14.73 -1.01 -3.13
N TRP A 200 -15.88 -1.68 -2.96
CA TRP A 200 -16.02 -2.68 -1.90
C TRP A 200 -15.41 -4.02 -2.34
N CYS A 201 -14.29 -4.42 -1.74
CA CYS A 201 -13.91 -5.83 -1.73
C CYS A 201 -15.00 -6.58 -0.96
N GLU A 202 -15.79 -7.41 -1.65
CA GLU A 202 -16.81 -8.22 -0.98
C GLU A 202 -16.12 -9.14 0.04
N THR A 203 -16.51 -9.03 1.31
CA THR A 203 -16.35 -10.13 2.26
C THR A 203 -17.31 -11.22 1.81
N ALA A 204 -16.82 -12.26 1.14
CA ALA A 204 -17.62 -13.44 0.85
C ALA A 204 -17.89 -14.19 2.16
N PRO A 205 -19.14 -14.32 2.64
CA PRO A 205 -19.49 -15.21 3.74
C PRO A 205 -19.92 -16.54 3.13
N TRP A 206 -18.98 -17.30 2.60
CA TRP A 206 -19.10 -18.74 2.37
C TRP A 206 -17.72 -19.27 1.94
N ALA A 207 -16.91 -19.67 2.90
CA ALA A 207 -15.86 -20.65 2.68
C ALA A 207 -16.05 -21.71 3.76
N THR A 208 -17.11 -22.50 3.54
CA THR A 208 -17.52 -23.75 4.21
C THR A 208 -17.56 -23.80 5.73
#